data_AF-M4C824-F1
#
_entry.id   AF-M4C824-F1
#
_cell.length_a   1.000
_cell.length_b   1.000
_cell.length_c   1.000
_cell.angle_alpha   90.00
_cell.angle_beta   90.00
_cell.angle_gamma   90.00
#
_symmetry.space_group_name_H-M   'P 1'
#
loop_
_entity.id
_entity.type
_entity.pdbx_description
1 polymer ?
#
loop_
_entity_poly.entity_id
_entity_poly.type
_entity_poly.pdbx_seq_one_letter_code
_entity_poly.pdbx_strand_id
1 'polypeptide(L)'
;MASRKPVNRPSVKHPSHKHPLHIFKAQEEDEIICSGCELELTGEAFKCTKSDCDYFLHKSCFDLPRELNHKSHPNHPLTLLHSPPYESNAYGCDACGQYGSSFIYHCSKCQYDVHVGCAFLPEILEREDHEHKLTLVFNSPCKGREGMVFMCDVCKETVSENLWVYHCKVCDYGTHVHSCAVYENHEAKRGGGGEEEAVLEALRMESLRNARMELANMRISNKINNSVIHFGDEPRYHWVRK
;
A
#
# COMPACT_ATOMS: atom_id res chain seq x y z
N MET A 1 20.33 -27.80 -38.34
CA MET A 1 20.06 -27.55 -36.91
C MET A 1 20.66 -26.19 -36.54
N ALA A 2 19.85 -25.13 -36.51
CA ALA A 2 20.34 -23.81 -36.11
C ALA A 2 20.40 -23.74 -34.59
N SER A 3 21.61 -23.87 -34.04
CA SER A 3 21.87 -23.62 -32.62
C SER A 3 21.56 -22.15 -32.35
N ARG A 4 20.43 -21.86 -31.68
CA ARG A 4 20.08 -20.50 -31.26
C ARG A 4 21.16 -20.04 -30.29
N LYS A 5 21.98 -19.08 -30.72
CA LYS A 5 22.95 -18.41 -29.84
C LYS A 5 22.21 -17.94 -28.57
N PRO A 6 22.73 -18.21 -27.37
CA PRO A 6 22.07 -17.76 -26.15
C PRO A 6 21.96 -16.24 -26.19
N VAL A 7 20.74 -15.73 -26.12
CA VAL A 7 20.48 -14.29 -25.99
C VAL A 7 21.03 -13.90 -24.63
N ASN A 8 22.18 -13.24 -24.62
CA ASN A 8 22.82 -12.75 -23.40
C ASN A 8 21.99 -11.56 -22.88
N ARG A 9 20.96 -11.85 -22.08
CA ARG A 9 20.16 -10.82 -21.41
C ARG A 9 21.00 -10.25 -20.25
N PRO A 10 21.17 -8.93 -20.15
CA PRO A 10 21.81 -8.31 -19.00
C PRO A 10 21.13 -8.77 -17.70
N SER A 11 21.93 -9.14 -16.70
CA SER A 11 21.44 -9.59 -15.39
C SER A 11 22.07 -8.79 -14.26
N VAL A 12 21.33 -8.63 -13.18
CA VAL A 12 21.69 -7.84 -11.99
C VAL A 12 21.51 -8.68 -10.73
N LYS A 13 22.29 -8.41 -9.68
CA LYS A 13 22.12 -9.05 -8.37
C LYS A 13 21.22 -8.18 -7.49
N HIS A 14 20.43 -8.80 -6.62
CA HIS A 14 19.63 -8.10 -5.62
C HIS A 14 19.82 -8.75 -4.24
N PRO A 15 19.97 -7.99 -3.14
CA PRO A 15 20.29 -8.58 -1.83
C PRO A 15 19.21 -9.52 -1.25
N SER A 16 17.96 -9.40 -1.69
CA SER A 16 16.86 -10.27 -1.26
C SER A 16 16.86 -11.66 -1.88
N HIS A 17 17.68 -11.92 -2.91
CA HIS A 17 17.60 -13.15 -3.69
C HIS A 17 18.97 -13.63 -4.19
N LYS A 18 19.19 -14.95 -4.17
CA LYS A 18 20.51 -15.54 -4.46
C LYS A 18 20.86 -15.55 -5.95
N HIS A 19 19.86 -15.67 -6.82
CA HIS A 19 20.06 -15.73 -8.25
C HIS A 19 20.07 -14.33 -8.89
N PRO A 20 20.82 -14.12 -9.98
CA PRO A 20 20.69 -12.90 -10.77
C PRO A 20 19.28 -12.76 -11.34
N LEU A 21 18.83 -11.52 -11.44
CA LEU A 21 17.55 -11.13 -12.05
C LEU A 21 17.80 -10.49 -13.42
N HIS A 22 16.87 -10.63 -14.35
CA HIS A 22 16.86 -9.88 -15.61
C HIS A 22 15.56 -9.10 -15.73
N ILE A 23 15.60 -8.01 -16.51
CA ILE A 23 14.41 -7.22 -16.80
C ILE A 23 13.49 -8.02 -17.74
N PHE A 24 12.21 -8.07 -17.40
CA PHE A 24 11.16 -8.59 -18.25
C PHE A 24 9.96 -7.63 -18.23
N LYS A 25 9.02 -7.85 -19.14
CA LYS A 25 7.77 -7.09 -19.20
C LYS A 25 6.61 -8.04 -18.90
N ALA A 26 6.01 -7.89 -17.73
CA ALA A 26 4.77 -8.57 -17.36
C ALA A 26 3.63 -7.96 -18.19
N GLN A 27 2.81 -8.81 -18.80
CA GLN A 27 1.52 -8.42 -19.36
C GLN A 27 0.46 -8.37 -18.25
N GLU A 28 -0.72 -7.88 -18.57
CA GLU A 28 -1.82 -7.71 -17.61
C GLU A 28 -2.46 -9.05 -17.26
N GLU A 29 -2.45 -9.99 -18.18
CA GLU A 29 -3.00 -11.33 -18.03
C GLU A 29 -2.03 -12.28 -17.31
N ASP A 30 -0.77 -11.85 -17.15
CA ASP A 30 0.22 -12.58 -16.39
C ASP A 30 -0.06 -12.29 -14.89
N GLU A 31 -0.85 -13.11 -14.21
CA GLU A 31 -1.15 -13.03 -12.76
C GLU A 31 0.11 -13.23 -11.89
N ILE A 32 1.09 -12.34 -12.00
CA ILE A 32 2.41 -12.44 -11.36
C ILE A 32 2.42 -11.56 -10.12
N ILE A 33 2.75 -12.15 -8.97
CA ILE A 33 2.87 -11.44 -7.70
C ILE A 33 4.32 -11.05 -7.42
N CYS A 34 4.52 -9.81 -7.00
CA CYS A 34 5.82 -9.33 -6.53
C CYS A 34 6.19 -9.97 -5.21
N SER A 35 7.36 -10.63 -5.17
CA SER A 35 7.92 -11.22 -3.96
C SER A 35 8.31 -10.18 -2.90
N GLY A 36 8.37 -8.89 -3.26
CA GLY A 36 8.75 -7.80 -2.37
C GLY A 36 7.57 -7.15 -1.64
N CYS A 37 6.42 -6.99 -2.29
CA CYS A 37 5.28 -6.27 -1.72
C CYS A 37 3.96 -7.03 -1.76
N GLU A 38 3.94 -8.27 -2.27
CA GLU A 38 2.74 -9.12 -2.39
C GLU A 38 1.63 -8.51 -3.28
N LEU A 39 1.95 -7.48 -4.05
CA LEU A 39 1.05 -6.89 -5.05
C LEU A 39 1.38 -7.41 -6.45
N GLU A 40 0.39 -7.43 -7.34
CA GLU A 40 0.61 -7.87 -8.72
C GLU A 40 1.54 -6.95 -9.48
N LEU A 41 2.23 -7.56 -10.43
CA LEU A 41 3.20 -6.96 -11.32
C LEU A 41 2.54 -6.71 -12.66
N THR A 42 2.60 -5.46 -13.12
CA THR A 42 2.32 -5.11 -14.51
C THR A 42 3.49 -4.28 -15.06
N GLY A 43 3.75 -4.38 -16.35
CA GLY A 43 4.81 -3.61 -17.00
C GLY A 43 6.23 -4.14 -16.72
N GLU A 44 7.21 -3.23 -16.72
CA GLU A 44 8.62 -3.61 -16.55
C GLU A 44 8.95 -4.03 -15.11
N ALA A 45 9.52 -5.23 -14.98
CA ALA A 45 9.83 -5.85 -13.70
C ALA A 45 11.11 -6.69 -13.79
N PHE A 46 11.57 -7.19 -12.65
CA PHE A 46 12.70 -8.10 -12.55
C PHE A 46 12.23 -9.53 -12.32
N LYS A 47 12.74 -10.47 -13.11
CA LYS A 47 12.49 -11.91 -12.96
C LYS A 47 13.80 -12.66 -12.73
N CYS A 48 13.75 -13.69 -11.89
CA CYS A 48 14.85 -14.62 -11.73
C CYS A 48 15.35 -15.21 -13.06
N THR A 49 16.65 -15.37 -13.19
CA THR A 49 17.27 -16.04 -14.36
C THR A 49 17.08 -17.57 -14.35
N LYS A 50 16.68 -18.16 -13.23
CA LYS A 50 16.39 -19.59 -13.10
C LYS A 50 14.93 -19.87 -13.44
N SER A 51 14.70 -20.85 -14.31
CA SER A 51 13.37 -21.19 -14.83
C SER A 51 12.44 -21.85 -13.81
N ASP A 52 13.02 -22.46 -12.77
CA ASP A 52 12.37 -23.14 -11.65
C ASP A 52 12.27 -22.27 -10.40
N CYS A 53 12.40 -20.95 -10.56
CA CYS A 53 12.42 -20.00 -9.46
C CYS A 53 11.46 -18.84 -9.71
N ASP A 54 10.33 -18.87 -8.99
CA ASP A 54 9.27 -17.86 -9.07
C ASP A 54 9.59 -16.65 -8.18
N TYR A 55 10.69 -15.97 -8.50
CA TYR A 55 11.08 -14.74 -7.84
C TYR A 55 10.96 -13.54 -8.78
N PHE A 56 10.09 -12.61 -8.40
CA PHE A 56 9.75 -11.44 -9.19
C PHE A 56 9.73 -10.19 -8.33
N LEU A 57 10.19 -9.06 -8.86
CA LEU A 57 10.15 -7.76 -8.19
C LEU A 57 9.66 -6.68 -9.13
N HIS A 58 8.82 -5.76 -8.63
CA HIS A 58 8.63 -4.48 -9.30
C HIS A 58 9.98 -3.78 -9.39
N LYS A 59 10.18 -2.98 -10.43
CA LYS A 59 11.34 -2.06 -10.48
C LYS A 59 11.37 -1.17 -9.22
N SER A 60 10.20 -0.72 -8.76
CA SER A 60 10.10 0.06 -7.53
C SER A 60 10.56 -0.72 -6.30
N CYS A 61 10.21 -2.01 -6.19
CA CYS A 61 10.63 -2.89 -5.11
C CYS A 61 12.13 -3.23 -5.14
N PHE A 62 12.72 -3.31 -6.33
CA PHE A 62 14.17 -3.49 -6.51
C PHE A 62 14.96 -2.26 -6.01
N ASP A 63 14.42 -1.06 -6.24
CA ASP A 63 15.08 0.22 -5.90
C ASP A 63 14.64 0.79 -4.53
N LEU A 64 14.11 -0.03 -3.62
CA LEU A 64 13.66 0.46 -2.32
C LEU A 64 14.84 0.99 -1.48
N PRO A 65 14.68 2.16 -0.81
CA PRO A 65 15.71 2.64 0.09
C PRO A 65 15.83 1.73 1.31
N ARG A 66 17.08 1.47 1.72
CA ARG A 66 17.39 0.64 2.89
C ARG A 66 16.90 1.26 4.20
N GLU A 67 16.91 2.58 4.31
CA GLU A 67 16.44 3.32 5.48
C GLU A 67 15.39 4.35 5.05
N LEU A 68 14.35 4.50 5.86
CA LEU A 68 13.24 5.41 5.60
C LEU A 68 12.90 6.21 6.87
N ASN A 69 13.01 7.53 6.78
CA ASN A 69 12.52 8.44 7.82
C ASN A 69 11.04 8.74 7.53
N HIS A 70 10.14 8.01 8.19
CA HIS A 70 8.71 8.10 7.92
C HIS A 70 7.99 9.02 8.91
N LYS A 71 7.01 9.82 8.44
CA LYS A 71 6.27 10.81 9.26
C LYS A 71 5.47 10.16 10.40
N SER A 72 5.01 8.93 10.23
CA SER A 72 4.34 8.17 11.29
C SER A 72 5.27 7.73 12.42
N HIS A 73 6.58 7.74 12.18
CA HIS A 73 7.58 7.26 13.12
C HIS A 73 8.83 8.17 13.11
N PRO A 74 8.69 9.45 13.55
CA PRO A 74 9.73 10.46 13.33
C PRO A 74 10.98 10.28 14.19
N ASN A 75 10.88 9.53 15.30
CA ASN A 75 11.96 9.39 16.26
C ASN A 75 13.03 8.38 15.84
N HIS A 76 12.69 7.44 14.94
CA HIS A 76 13.61 6.41 14.47
C HIS A 76 13.43 6.15 12.97
N PRO A 77 14.52 5.94 12.21
CA PRO A 77 14.42 5.44 10.86
C PRO A 77 13.86 4.01 10.86
N LEU A 78 13.06 3.69 9.85
CA LEU A 78 12.65 2.33 9.54
C LEU A 78 13.70 1.69 8.62
N THR A 79 14.07 0.45 8.89
CA THR A 79 15.00 -0.32 8.07
C THR A 79 14.23 -1.29 7.18
N LEU A 80 14.56 -1.31 5.89
CA LEU A 80 14.06 -2.31 4.96
C LEU A 80 14.65 -3.68 5.30
N LEU A 81 13.79 -4.65 5.58
CA LEU A 81 14.14 -6.06 5.63
C LEU A 81 13.45 -6.79 4.48
N HIS A 82 14.13 -7.77 3.89
CA HIS A 82 13.59 -8.57 2.79
C HIS A 82 12.76 -9.78 3.25
N SER A 83 12.65 -9.96 4.56
CA SER A 83 11.80 -10.95 5.22
C SER A 83 11.52 -10.46 6.65
N PRO A 84 10.38 -10.83 7.25
CA PRO A 84 10.07 -10.45 8.63
C PRO A 84 11.08 -11.05 9.62
N PRO A 85 11.44 -10.33 10.69
CA PRO A 85 12.43 -10.79 11.67
C PRO A 85 11.85 -11.76 12.74
N TYR A 86 10.63 -12.25 12.54
CA TYR A 86 9.87 -13.04 13.51
C TYR A 86 9.87 -14.52 13.16
N GLU A 87 9.72 -15.39 14.18
CA GLU A 87 9.70 -16.85 14.00
C GLU A 87 8.58 -17.34 13.06
N SER A 88 7.45 -16.62 13.05
CA SER A 88 6.30 -16.90 12.17
C SER A 88 6.56 -16.57 10.70
N ASN A 89 7.65 -15.86 10.36
CA ASN A 89 7.88 -15.22 9.06
C ASN A 89 6.71 -14.32 8.61
N ALA A 90 5.94 -13.78 9.56
CA ALA A 90 4.83 -12.89 9.30
C ALA A 90 4.78 -11.76 10.34
N TYR A 91 4.18 -10.64 9.97
CA TYR A 91 4.01 -9.46 10.83
C TYR A 91 2.62 -8.85 10.63
N GLY A 92 2.14 -8.11 11.63
CA GLY A 92 0.98 -7.23 11.47
C GLY A 92 1.47 -5.83 11.13
N CYS A 93 0.85 -5.18 10.15
CA CYS A 93 1.24 -3.83 9.77
C CYS A 93 0.58 -2.78 10.70
N ASP A 94 1.38 -1.92 11.31
CA ASP A 94 0.93 -0.81 12.16
C ASP A 94 0.14 0.26 11.40
N ALA A 95 0.22 0.29 10.08
CA ALA A 95 -0.52 1.23 9.24
C ALA A 95 -1.95 0.76 8.98
N CYS A 96 -2.12 -0.46 8.47
CA CYS A 96 -3.42 -0.94 7.98
C CYS A 96 -4.01 -2.11 8.80
N GLY A 97 -3.25 -2.66 9.75
CA GLY A 97 -3.66 -3.79 10.60
C GLY A 97 -3.65 -5.15 9.90
N GLN A 98 -3.36 -5.20 8.59
CA GLN A 98 -3.30 -6.44 7.83
C GLN A 98 -1.95 -7.15 8.02
N TYR A 99 -1.95 -8.47 7.87
CA TYR A 99 -0.73 -9.26 7.94
C TYR A 99 0.12 -9.11 6.67
N GLY A 100 1.43 -9.33 6.79
CA GLY A 100 2.35 -9.44 5.64
C GLY A 100 3.44 -10.46 5.90
N SER A 101 4.04 -10.99 4.83
CA SER A 101 5.15 -11.98 4.90
C SER A 101 6.36 -11.64 4.04
N SER A 102 6.27 -10.57 3.25
CA SER A 102 7.28 -10.13 2.29
C SER A 102 8.19 -9.03 2.86
N PHE A 103 8.64 -8.09 2.03
CA PHE A 103 9.52 -7.02 2.51
C PHE A 103 8.75 -6.13 3.49
N ILE A 104 9.50 -5.54 4.40
CA ILE A 104 8.97 -4.79 5.54
C ILE A 104 9.87 -3.61 5.85
N TYR A 105 9.27 -2.47 6.19
CA TYR A 105 9.96 -1.40 6.89
C TYR A 105 9.78 -1.59 8.39
N HIS A 106 10.88 -1.91 9.06
CA HIS A 106 10.90 -2.35 10.45
C HIS A 106 11.74 -1.41 11.32
N CYS A 107 11.22 -1.06 12.49
CA CYS A 107 12.00 -0.46 13.57
C CYS A 107 12.23 -1.48 14.69
N SER A 108 13.48 -1.94 14.85
CA SER A 108 13.82 -2.94 15.88
C SER A 108 13.67 -2.43 17.31
N LYS A 109 13.77 -1.12 17.54
CA LYS A 109 13.63 -0.52 18.87
C LYS A 109 12.18 -0.47 19.33
N CYS A 110 11.27 -0.18 18.40
CA CYS A 110 9.86 0.04 18.71
C CYS A 110 8.98 -1.15 18.33
N GLN A 111 9.52 -2.13 17.59
CA GLN A 111 8.75 -3.19 16.94
C GLN A 111 7.64 -2.58 16.07
N TYR A 112 8.00 -1.55 15.30
CA TYR A 112 7.10 -0.84 14.40
C TYR A 112 7.29 -1.33 12.98
N ASP A 113 6.23 -1.88 12.41
CA ASP A 113 6.22 -2.71 11.22
C ASP A 113 5.24 -2.17 10.19
N VAL A 114 5.77 -1.81 9.02
CA VAL A 114 4.95 -1.24 7.94
C VAL A 114 5.19 -1.99 6.64
N HIS A 115 4.12 -2.40 5.97
CA HIS A 115 4.23 -2.90 4.59
C HIS A 115 4.94 -1.89 3.72
N VAL A 116 5.71 -2.35 2.74
CA VAL A 116 6.33 -1.46 1.75
C VAL A 116 5.29 -0.55 1.10
N GLY A 117 4.12 -1.08 0.70
CA GLY A 117 3.05 -0.28 0.10
C GLY A 117 2.50 0.79 1.04
N CYS A 118 2.26 0.43 2.31
CA CYS A 118 1.77 1.37 3.33
C CYS A 118 2.75 2.53 3.57
N ALA A 119 4.05 2.26 3.61
CA ALA A 119 5.08 3.25 3.87
C ALA A 119 5.19 4.35 2.80
N PHE A 120 4.56 4.17 1.64
CA PHE A 120 4.54 5.14 0.53
C PHE A 120 3.12 5.56 0.13
N LEU A 121 2.13 5.36 0.99
CA LEU A 121 0.78 5.89 0.75
C LEU A 121 0.82 7.42 0.53
N PRO A 122 -0.01 7.95 -0.38
CA PRO A 122 -0.07 9.37 -0.60
C PRO A 122 -0.54 10.10 0.66
N GLU A 123 0.02 11.27 0.90
CA GLU A 123 -0.42 12.10 2.04
C GLU A 123 -1.80 12.72 1.81
N ILE A 124 -2.17 12.93 0.54
CA ILE A 124 -3.43 13.54 0.13
C ILE A 124 -4.08 12.63 -0.90
N LEU A 125 -5.37 12.36 -0.71
CA LEU A 125 -6.19 11.54 -1.58
C LEU A 125 -7.43 12.32 -2.01
N GLU A 126 -7.75 12.24 -3.28
CA GLU A 126 -9.00 12.76 -3.85
C GLU A 126 -9.91 11.56 -4.15
N ARG A 127 -11.21 11.73 -3.94
CA ARG A 127 -12.22 10.71 -4.25
C ARG A 127 -13.34 11.34 -5.06
N GLU A 128 -13.95 10.58 -5.94
CA GLU A 128 -15.05 11.06 -6.78
C GLU A 128 -16.35 11.25 -5.97
N ASP A 129 -16.58 10.40 -4.96
CA ASP A 129 -17.73 10.46 -4.06
C ASP A 129 -17.58 11.48 -2.92
N HIS A 130 -16.47 12.22 -2.86
CA HIS A 130 -16.20 13.19 -1.80
C HIS A 130 -15.53 14.47 -2.31
N GLU A 131 -16.20 15.60 -2.11
CA GLU A 131 -15.76 16.92 -2.62
C GLU A 131 -14.40 17.38 -2.06
N HIS A 132 -14.08 17.03 -0.81
CA HIS A 132 -12.89 17.51 -0.15
C HIS A 132 -11.73 16.50 -0.24
N LYS A 133 -10.51 17.02 -0.17
CA LYS A 133 -9.31 16.20 -0.10
C LYS A 133 -9.20 15.49 1.24
N LEU A 134 -8.94 14.19 1.21
CA LEU A 134 -8.62 13.42 2.42
C LEU A 134 -7.14 13.52 2.72
N THR A 135 -6.78 13.66 3.98
CA THR A 135 -5.39 13.63 4.46
C THR A 135 -5.10 12.32 5.15
N LEU A 136 -3.96 11.71 4.86
CA LEU A 136 -3.46 10.55 5.59
C LEU A 136 -3.09 10.97 7.02
N VAL A 137 -3.70 10.31 8.01
CA VAL A 137 -3.39 10.49 9.42
C VAL A 137 -2.97 9.15 10.03
N PHE A 138 -1.96 9.19 10.90
CA PHE A 138 -1.29 7.97 11.39
C PHE A 138 -1.93 7.37 12.65
N ASN A 139 -3.10 7.85 13.03
CA ASN A 139 -3.93 7.34 14.11
C ASN A 139 -5.38 7.67 13.81
N SER A 140 -6.30 6.97 14.44
CA SER A 140 -7.72 7.32 14.43
C SER A 140 -7.94 8.75 14.97
N PRO A 141 -8.81 9.55 14.33
CA PRO A 141 -9.24 10.85 14.85
C PRO A 141 -9.82 10.79 16.27
N CYS A 142 -10.30 9.61 16.69
CA CYS A 142 -10.88 9.38 18.01
C CYS A 142 -9.86 8.92 19.07
N LYS A 143 -8.56 8.78 18.73
CA LYS A 143 -7.55 8.27 19.66
C LYS A 143 -7.54 9.04 20.98
N GLY A 144 -7.69 8.32 22.09
CA GLY A 144 -7.72 8.90 23.44
C GLY A 144 -9.06 9.54 23.85
N ARG A 145 -10.12 9.40 23.05
CA ARG A 145 -11.48 9.85 23.41
C ARG A 145 -12.28 8.66 23.92
N GLU A 146 -12.50 8.62 25.23
CA GLU A 146 -13.17 7.50 25.89
C GLU A 146 -14.60 7.29 25.34
N GLY A 147 -14.89 6.05 24.92
CA GLY A 147 -16.20 5.66 24.39
C GLY A 147 -16.47 6.08 22.95
N MET A 148 -15.52 6.71 22.24
CA MET A 148 -15.66 7.04 20.82
C MET A 148 -14.90 6.05 19.94
N VAL A 149 -15.53 5.64 18.85
CA VAL A 149 -14.91 4.83 17.80
C VAL A 149 -14.95 5.60 16.49
N PHE A 150 -13.90 5.47 15.69
CA PHE A 150 -13.92 5.99 14.33
C PHE A 150 -14.54 4.93 13.42
N MET A 151 -15.52 5.33 12.60
CA MET A 151 -16.21 4.47 11.67
C MET A 151 -15.83 4.88 10.25
N CYS A 152 -15.43 3.90 9.43
CA CYS A 152 -15.14 4.14 8.02
C CYS A 152 -16.43 4.50 7.27
N ASP A 153 -16.45 5.62 6.56
CA ASP A 153 -17.63 6.08 5.82
C ASP A 153 -17.99 5.21 4.62
N VAL A 154 -17.07 4.38 4.15
CA VAL A 154 -17.27 3.53 2.96
C VAL A 154 -17.80 2.14 3.35
N CYS A 155 -17.14 1.44 4.27
CA CYS A 155 -17.56 0.09 4.68
C CYS A 155 -18.45 0.07 5.93
N LYS A 156 -18.58 1.20 6.65
CA LYS A 156 -19.32 1.33 7.90
C LYS A 156 -18.81 0.46 9.05
N GLU A 157 -17.57 -0.02 8.95
CA GLU A 157 -16.89 -0.76 10.01
C GLU A 157 -16.03 0.17 10.87
N THR A 158 -15.76 -0.26 12.11
CA THR A 158 -14.93 0.49 13.05
C THR A 158 -13.45 0.32 12.74
N VAL A 159 -12.70 1.42 12.78
CA VAL A 159 -11.24 1.39 12.66
C VAL A 159 -10.59 1.42 14.04
N SER A 160 -9.64 0.52 14.27
CA SER A 160 -8.84 0.50 15.49
C SER A 160 -8.07 1.81 15.69
N GLU A 161 -7.93 2.24 16.95
CA GLU A 161 -7.43 3.58 17.29
C GLU A 161 -6.00 3.90 16.81
N ASN A 162 -5.17 2.88 16.63
CA ASN A 162 -3.76 3.01 16.26
C ASN A 162 -3.51 2.83 14.75
N LEU A 163 -4.54 2.50 13.96
CA LEU A 163 -4.39 2.35 12.51
C LEU A 163 -4.45 3.70 11.80
N TRP A 164 -3.85 3.74 10.63
CA TRP A 164 -3.89 4.91 9.75
C TRP A 164 -5.25 4.98 9.06
N VAL A 165 -5.70 6.20 8.79
CA VAL A 165 -6.92 6.47 8.03
C VAL A 165 -6.69 7.64 7.07
N TYR A 166 -7.49 7.70 6.02
CA TYR A 166 -7.68 8.95 5.30
C TYR A 166 -8.82 9.70 5.95
N HIS A 167 -8.60 10.97 6.31
CA HIS A 167 -9.59 11.78 7.01
C HIS A 167 -9.70 13.16 6.35
N CYS A 168 -10.93 13.58 6.11
CA CYS A 168 -11.24 14.92 5.65
C CYS A 168 -11.27 15.87 6.85
N LYS A 169 -10.44 16.91 6.79
CA LYS A 169 -10.36 17.92 7.86
C LYS A 169 -11.52 18.92 7.83
N VAL A 170 -12.33 18.93 6.78
CA VAL A 170 -13.40 19.91 6.56
C VAL A 170 -14.75 19.39 7.04
N CYS A 171 -15.11 18.18 6.61
CA CYS A 171 -16.27 17.44 7.09
C CYS A 171 -15.76 16.07 7.51
N ASP A 172 -16.23 15.54 8.64
CA ASP A 172 -15.66 14.41 9.38
C ASP A 172 -15.65 13.02 8.66
N TYR A 173 -15.66 13.03 7.33
CA TYR A 173 -15.54 11.87 6.47
C TYR A 173 -14.15 11.22 6.61
N GLY A 174 -14.09 9.91 6.72
CA GLY A 174 -12.84 9.20 6.50
C GLY A 174 -12.96 7.69 6.34
N THR A 175 -11.84 7.09 5.94
CA THR A 175 -11.82 5.73 5.39
C THR A 175 -10.60 4.95 5.88
N HIS A 176 -10.68 3.62 5.82
CA HIS A 176 -9.48 2.79 5.84
C HIS A 176 -8.52 3.17 4.70
N VAL A 177 -7.22 2.93 4.86
CA VAL A 177 -6.16 3.35 3.92
C VAL A 177 -6.01 2.53 2.63
N HIS A 178 -6.69 1.38 2.52
CA HIS A 178 -6.63 0.52 1.33
C HIS A 178 -7.94 0.56 0.53
N SER A 179 -8.69 -0.54 0.50
CA SER A 179 -9.87 -0.66 -0.36
C SER A 179 -10.88 0.45 -0.11
N CYS A 180 -11.10 0.87 1.12
CA CYS A 180 -12.01 1.97 1.40
C CYS A 180 -11.50 3.35 0.95
N ALA A 181 -10.18 3.51 0.73
CA ALA A 181 -9.61 4.77 0.27
C ALA A 181 -9.81 4.97 -1.24
N VAL A 182 -9.69 3.89 -2.01
CA VAL A 182 -9.65 3.95 -3.49
C VAL A 182 -10.88 3.33 -4.17
N TYR A 183 -11.84 2.79 -3.42
CA TYR A 183 -13.08 2.24 -3.98
C TYR A 183 -14.35 2.86 -3.41
N GLU A 184 -15.39 2.83 -4.24
CA GLU A 184 -16.78 2.97 -3.87
C GLU A 184 -17.34 1.58 -3.47
N ASN A 185 -18.08 1.51 -2.37
CA ASN A 185 -18.72 0.27 -1.95
C ASN A 185 -20.04 0.12 -2.72
N HIS A 186 -20.20 -0.94 -3.51
CA HIS A 186 -21.51 -1.35 -3.96
C HIS A 186 -22.21 -2.07 -2.80
N GLU A 187 -23.40 -1.57 -2.42
CA GLU A 187 -24.29 -2.25 -1.49
C GLU A 187 -24.42 -3.74 -1.85
N ALA A 188 -24.35 -4.60 -0.83
CA ALA A 188 -24.58 -6.02 -0.95
C ALA A 188 -26.00 -6.30 -1.51
N LYS A 189 -26.15 -6.36 -2.83
CA LYS A 189 -27.32 -6.95 -3.47
C LYS A 189 -27.11 -8.46 -3.54
N ARG A 190 -27.87 -9.17 -2.70
CA ARG A 190 -28.11 -10.60 -2.86
C ARG A 190 -28.69 -10.88 -4.25
N GLY A 191 -27.91 -11.55 -5.11
CA GLY A 191 -28.45 -12.41 -6.18
C GLY A 191 -27.83 -12.25 -7.58
N GLY A 192 -26.89 -13.15 -7.92
CA GLY A 192 -26.80 -13.87 -9.20
C GLY A 192 -26.09 -13.24 -10.42
N GLY A 193 -25.03 -13.90 -10.91
CA GLY A 193 -24.63 -13.87 -12.35
C GLY A 193 -23.13 -13.75 -12.64
N GLY A 194 -22.48 -14.87 -13.02
CA GLY A 194 -21.02 -15.02 -13.21
C GLY A 194 -20.36 -14.37 -14.44
N GLU A 195 -20.90 -13.25 -14.94
CA GLU A 195 -20.24 -12.41 -15.96
C GLU A 195 -20.09 -10.96 -15.47
N GLU A 196 -21.12 -10.42 -14.80
CA GLU A 196 -21.07 -9.09 -14.18
C GLU A 196 -20.05 -9.04 -13.02
N GLU A 197 -19.97 -10.11 -12.22
CA GLU A 197 -18.98 -10.27 -11.15
C GLU A 197 -17.53 -10.28 -11.67
N ALA A 198 -17.30 -10.86 -12.85
CA ALA A 198 -15.98 -10.87 -13.48
C ALA A 198 -15.60 -9.50 -14.07
N VAL A 199 -16.56 -8.75 -14.60
CA VAL A 199 -16.35 -7.36 -15.05
C VAL A 199 -16.08 -6.44 -13.85
N LEU A 200 -16.82 -6.61 -12.76
CA LEU A 200 -16.60 -5.90 -11.49
C LEU A 200 -15.24 -6.23 -10.89
N GLU A 201 -14.81 -7.50 -10.92
CA GLU A 201 -13.46 -7.88 -10.50
C GLU A 201 -12.40 -7.30 -11.43
N ALA A 202 -12.60 -7.28 -12.75
CA ALA A 202 -11.66 -6.65 -13.68
C ALA A 202 -11.55 -5.12 -13.45
N LEU A 203 -12.66 -4.43 -13.18
CA LEU A 203 -12.68 -3.01 -12.81
C LEU A 203 -12.05 -2.77 -11.43
N ARG A 204 -12.23 -3.72 -10.50
CA ARG A 204 -11.53 -3.74 -9.21
C ARG A 204 -10.03 -3.83 -9.45
N MET A 205 -9.56 -4.80 -10.22
CA MET A 205 -8.14 -4.96 -10.52
C MET A 205 -7.55 -3.75 -11.23
N GLU A 206 -8.30 -3.13 -12.16
CA GLU A 206 -7.88 -1.92 -12.86
C GLU A 206 -7.75 -0.70 -11.92
N SER A 207 -8.64 -0.56 -10.94
CA SER A 207 -8.54 0.54 -9.97
C SER A 207 -7.42 0.31 -8.95
N LEU A 208 -7.17 -0.95 -8.56
CA LEU A 208 -6.04 -1.35 -7.69
C LEU A 208 -4.75 -1.06 -8.44
N ARG A 209 -4.74 -1.34 -9.74
CA ARG A 209 -3.66 -1.03 -10.67
C ARG A 209 -3.46 0.47 -10.85
N ASN A 210 -4.50 1.27 -10.95
CA ASN A 210 -4.39 2.74 -11.03
C ASN A 210 -3.81 3.32 -9.73
N ALA A 211 -4.32 2.89 -8.57
CA ALA A 211 -3.74 3.25 -7.28
C ALA A 211 -2.27 2.78 -7.14
N ARG A 212 -1.94 1.58 -7.63
CA ARG A 212 -0.56 1.06 -7.68
C ARG A 212 0.32 1.87 -8.64
N MET A 213 -0.21 2.33 -9.77
CA MET A 213 0.49 3.17 -10.75
C MET A 213 0.72 4.58 -10.20
N GLU A 214 -0.24 5.12 -9.45
CA GLU A 214 -0.08 6.37 -8.71
C GLU A 214 0.99 6.24 -7.62
N LEU A 215 0.97 5.16 -6.83
CA LEU A 215 2.02 4.86 -5.85
C LEU A 215 3.40 4.72 -6.50
N ALA A 216 3.47 4.17 -7.71
CA ALA A 216 4.69 4.12 -8.51
C ALA A 216 5.14 5.50 -9.01
N ASN A 217 4.20 6.39 -9.32
CA ASN A 217 4.45 7.77 -9.79
C ASN A 217 4.82 8.74 -8.66
N MET A 218 4.50 8.44 -7.40
CA MET A 218 4.86 9.26 -6.22
C MET A 218 6.37 9.42 -6.01
N ARG A 219 7.21 8.65 -6.69
CA ARG A 219 8.68 8.84 -6.69
C ARG A 219 9.17 10.09 -7.43
N ILE A 220 8.32 10.81 -8.14
CA ILE A 220 8.74 12.01 -8.90
C ILE A 220 8.47 13.33 -8.15
N SER A 221 7.60 13.35 -7.14
CA SER A 221 7.15 14.61 -6.51
C SER A 221 7.57 14.84 -5.07
N ASN A 222 8.36 13.96 -4.44
CA ASN A 222 8.98 14.23 -3.14
C ASN A 222 10.15 15.23 -3.26
N LYS A 223 9.87 16.43 -3.77
CA LYS A 223 10.60 17.64 -3.37
C LYS A 223 9.96 18.12 -2.09
N ILE A 224 10.67 17.90 -1.00
CA ILE A 224 10.44 18.46 0.33
C ILE A 224 10.08 19.94 0.18
N ASN A 225 8.89 20.34 0.61
CA ASN A 225 8.61 21.74 0.93
C ASN A 225 7.84 21.82 2.24
N ASN A 226 8.59 22.18 3.27
CA ASN A 226 8.12 22.48 4.60
C ASN A 226 7.41 23.84 4.53
N SER A 227 6.10 23.88 4.77
CA SER A 227 5.43 25.14 5.11
C SER A 227 4.31 24.89 6.13
N VAL A 228 4.46 25.54 7.27
CA VAL A 228 3.51 25.56 8.38
C VAL A 228 2.44 26.58 8.05
N ILE A 229 1.16 26.18 8.12
CA ILE A 229 0.02 27.09 8.15
C ILE A 229 -0.84 26.79 9.39
N HIS A 230 -1.08 27.83 10.19
CA HIS A 230 -2.04 27.86 11.29
C HIS A 230 -3.40 28.40 10.80
N PHE A 231 -4.35 28.55 11.74
CA PHE A 231 -5.79 28.90 11.65
C PHE A 231 -6.70 27.66 11.56
N GLY A 232 -7.76 27.49 12.36
CA GLY A 232 -8.53 28.40 13.22
C GLY A 232 -10.02 28.10 12.99
N ASP A 233 -10.74 27.79 14.06
CA ASP A 233 -12.20 27.58 14.23
C ASP A 233 -12.83 26.21 13.86
N GLU A 234 -13.65 25.73 14.79
CA GLU A 234 -14.27 24.40 14.92
C GLU A 234 -15.43 24.14 13.93
N PRO A 235 -15.51 22.96 13.27
CA PRO A 235 -16.74 22.44 12.68
C PRO A 235 -17.51 21.55 13.68
N ARG A 236 -18.84 21.61 13.63
CA ARG A 236 -19.75 20.78 14.43
C ARG A 236 -19.71 19.33 13.95
N TYR A 237 -19.27 18.44 14.82
CA TYR A 237 -19.14 17.01 14.55
C TYR A 237 -20.40 16.21 14.91
N HIS A 238 -20.72 15.21 14.10
CA HIS A 238 -21.78 14.23 14.37
C HIS A 238 -21.14 12.90 14.81
N TRP A 239 -20.96 12.73 16.12
CA TRP A 239 -20.42 11.50 16.70
C TRP A 239 -21.54 10.51 17.01
N VAL A 240 -21.35 9.23 16.69
CA VAL A 240 -22.24 8.17 17.14
C VAL A 240 -21.74 7.66 18.50
N ARG A 241 -22.56 7.82 19.55
CA ARG A 241 -22.33 7.18 20.86
C ARG A 241 -22.70 5.69 20.75
N LYS A 242 -21.96 4.84 21.47
CA LYS A 242 -22.36 3.46 21.76
C LYS A 242 -23.75 3.40 22.39
#